data_AF-A0A662YXT4-F1
#
_entry.id   AF-A0A662YXT4-F1
#
_cell.length_a   1.000
_cell.length_b   1.000
_cell.length_c   1.000
_cell.angle_alpha   90.00
_cell.angle_beta   90.00
_cell.angle_gamma   90.00
#
_symmetry.space_group_name_H-M   'P 1'
#
loop_
_entity.id
_entity.type
_entity.pdbx_description
1 polymer ?
#
loop_
_entity_poly.entity_id
_entity_poly.type
_entity_poly.pdbx_seq_one_letter_code
_entity_poly.pdbx_strand_id
1 'polypeptide(L)'
;MAVSIMLASGTFWTLITVPSPSECEQCTCDMDGIARCLVADCAPPPCVNPVYEKGKCCPECKEGPNCYADSSQTQVIPGGEPVWIDSCTKCRCHDGQDAGYWEGNRVAQCVRVQTCTPDDGDSHN
;
A
#
# COMPACT_ATOMS: atom_id res chain seq x y z
N MET A 1 5.43 26.42 -14.07
CA MET A 1 6.38 27.56 -14.00
C MET A 1 6.64 28.02 -15.42
N ALA A 2 7.01 29.26 -15.66
CA ALA A 2 7.27 29.75 -17.02
C ALA A 2 8.60 30.48 -17.03
N VAL A 3 9.46 30.17 -17.99
CA VAL A 3 10.75 30.83 -18.15
C VAL A 3 10.61 31.82 -19.29
N SER A 4 10.78 33.11 -18.97
CA SER A 4 10.73 34.17 -19.95
C SER A 4 12.13 34.47 -20.46
N ILE A 5 12.38 34.24 -21.75
CA ILE A 5 13.64 34.53 -22.43
C ILE A 5 13.47 35.80 -23.27
N MET A 6 14.36 36.77 -23.09
CA MET A 6 14.45 37.97 -23.91
C MET A 6 15.49 37.74 -25.02
N LEU A 7 15.07 37.82 -26.28
CA LEU A 7 16.00 37.77 -27.41
C LEU A 7 16.65 39.14 -27.63
N ALA A 8 17.81 39.18 -28.28
CA ALA A 8 18.54 40.42 -28.59
C ALA A 8 17.72 41.44 -29.42
N SER A 9 16.64 40.99 -30.07
CA SER A 9 15.65 41.82 -30.76
C SER A 9 14.66 42.54 -29.83
N GLY A 10 14.74 42.33 -28.51
CA GLY A 10 13.81 42.87 -27.52
C GLY A 10 12.49 42.10 -27.41
N THR A 11 12.32 41.00 -28.16
CA THR A 11 11.12 40.15 -28.10
C THR A 11 11.20 39.21 -26.90
N PHE A 12 10.14 39.20 -26.08
CA PHE A 12 9.97 38.26 -24.98
C PHE A 12 9.28 36.98 -25.46
N TRP A 13 9.90 35.84 -25.20
CA TRP A 13 9.32 34.52 -25.42
C TRP A 13 9.12 33.83 -24.08
N THR A 14 7.91 33.34 -23.83
CA THR A 14 7.61 32.55 -22.65
C THR A 14 7.72 31.07 -23.00
N LEU A 15 8.77 30.42 -22.53
CA LEU A 15 8.87 28.96 -22.56
C LEU A 15 7.99 28.39 -21.46
N ILE A 16 7.02 27.57 -21.88
CA ILE A 16 6.22 26.77 -20.97
C ILE A 16 7.09 25.60 -20.53
N THR A 17 7.43 25.52 -19.24
CA THR A 17 8.08 24.32 -18.71
C THR A 17 7.02 23.23 -18.58
N VAL A 18 7.16 22.13 -19.31
CA VAL A 18 6.34 20.94 -19.07
C VAL A 18 6.75 20.37 -17.70
N PRO A 19 5.81 20.14 -16.77
CA PRO A 19 6.12 19.44 -15.52
C PRO A 19 6.73 18.08 -15.82
N SER A 20 7.73 17.66 -15.04
CA SER A 20 8.21 16.27 -15.09
C SER A 20 7.04 15.34 -14.77
N PRO A 21 6.91 14.18 -15.46
CA PRO A 21 5.91 13.19 -15.09
C PRO A 21 6.07 12.78 -13.63
N SER A 22 4.96 12.40 -13.00
CA SER A 22 4.96 11.90 -11.63
C SER A 22 5.65 10.53 -11.54
N GLU A 23 5.98 10.07 -10.34
CA GLU A 23 6.55 8.73 -10.13
C GLU A 23 5.65 7.59 -10.65
N CYS A 24 4.35 7.85 -10.81
CA CYS A 24 3.37 6.91 -11.35
C CYS A 24 3.16 7.01 -12.86
N GLU A 25 3.79 7.99 -13.52
CA GLU A 25 3.57 8.27 -14.92
C GLU A 25 4.85 8.01 -15.70
N GLN A 26 4.74 7.20 -16.74
CA GLN A 26 5.86 6.93 -17.64
C GLN A 26 5.47 7.32 -19.06
N CYS A 27 6.13 8.35 -19.58
CA CYS A 27 5.89 8.88 -20.91
C CYS A 27 7.03 8.51 -21.87
N THR A 28 6.64 8.13 -23.09
CA THR A 28 7.54 7.92 -24.22
C THR A 28 7.22 8.94 -25.31
N CYS A 29 8.23 9.47 -25.98
CA CYS A 29 8.05 10.38 -27.12
C CYS A 29 8.43 9.62 -28.38
N ASP A 30 7.47 9.40 -29.27
CA ASP A 30 7.71 8.69 -30.52
C ASP A 30 8.25 9.65 -31.61
N MET A 31 8.69 9.09 -32.73
CA MET A 31 9.25 9.86 -33.85
C MET A 31 8.27 10.83 -34.50
N ASP A 32 6.97 10.70 -34.22
CA ASP A 32 5.91 11.63 -34.63
C ASP A 32 5.84 12.89 -33.74
N GLY A 33 6.65 12.96 -32.68
CA GLY A 33 6.68 14.07 -31.72
C GLY A 33 5.52 14.04 -30.72
N ILE A 34 4.75 12.94 -30.66
CA ILE A 34 3.63 12.77 -29.74
C ILE A 34 4.13 12.02 -28.49
N ALA A 35 3.85 12.59 -27.31
CA ALA A 35 4.09 11.92 -26.05
C ALA A 35 2.95 10.92 -25.75
N ARG A 36 3.31 9.67 -25.49
CA ARG A 36 2.41 8.60 -25.06
C ARG A 36 2.76 8.22 -23.63
N CYS A 37 1.83 8.47 -22.71
CA CYS A 37 2.02 8.26 -21.29
C CYS A 37 1.18 7.09 -20.78
N LEU A 38 1.79 6.28 -19.93
CA LEU A 38 1.13 5.24 -19.15
C LEU A 38 1.09 5.71 -17.70
N VAL A 39 -0.08 5.60 -17.08
CA VAL A 39 -0.26 5.88 -15.65
C VAL A 39 -0.47 4.55 -14.94
N ALA A 40 0.34 4.30 -13.92
CA ALA A 40 0.25 3.10 -13.12
C ALA A 40 -0.86 3.25 -12.07
N ASP A 41 -1.80 2.30 -12.06
CA ASP A 41 -2.72 2.08 -10.95
C ASP A 41 -2.12 1.03 -10.00
N CYS A 42 -1.98 1.40 -8.73
CA CYS A 42 -1.41 0.49 -7.73
C CYS A 42 -2.44 -0.56 -7.30
N ALA A 43 -1.99 -1.82 -7.23
CA ALA A 43 -2.78 -2.86 -6.58
C ALA A 43 -3.02 -2.50 -5.10
N PRO A 44 -4.18 -2.85 -4.52
CA PRO A 44 -4.41 -2.68 -3.09
C PRO A 44 -3.28 -3.34 -2.28
N PRO A 45 -2.63 -2.60 -1.35
CA PRO A 45 -1.51 -3.13 -0.61
C PRO A 45 -1.97 -4.27 0.32
N PRO A 46 -1.14 -5.32 0.49
CA PRO A 46 -1.50 -6.51 1.26
C PRO A 46 -1.40 -6.34 2.79
N CYS A 47 -1.42 -5.10 3.27
CA CYS A 47 -1.31 -4.73 4.68
C CYS A 47 -2.28 -3.60 5.02
N VAL A 48 -2.50 -3.36 6.30
CA VAL A 48 -3.30 -2.23 6.82
C VAL A 48 -2.46 -0.98 7.08
N ASN A 49 -1.14 -1.11 7.10
CA ASN A 49 -0.16 -0.03 7.37
C ASN A 49 0.85 0.17 6.21
N PRO A 50 0.39 0.42 4.96
CA PRO A 50 1.28 0.69 3.84
C PRO A 50 2.06 1.99 4.03
N VAL A 51 3.33 1.98 3.64
CA VAL A 51 4.22 3.15 3.69
C VAL A 51 4.37 3.77 2.30
N TYR A 52 4.10 5.07 2.19
CA TYR A 52 4.29 5.85 0.97
C TYR A 52 5.64 6.54 0.99
N GLU A 53 6.58 6.05 0.19
CA GLU A 53 7.91 6.63 0.08
C GLU A 53 7.99 7.67 -1.02
N LYS A 54 8.74 8.75 -0.77
CA LYS A 54 9.01 9.77 -1.79
C LYS A 54 9.83 9.15 -2.93
N GLY A 55 9.42 9.40 -4.18
CA GLY A 55 10.10 8.84 -5.35
C GLY A 55 9.63 7.44 -5.74
N LYS A 56 8.53 6.96 -5.15
CA LYS A 56 7.88 5.70 -5.52
C LYS A 56 6.44 5.99 -5.93
N CYS A 57 5.96 5.30 -6.95
CA CYS A 57 4.56 5.38 -7.33
C CYS A 57 3.66 4.71 -6.28
N CYS A 58 3.94 3.43 -5.99
CA CYS A 58 3.08 2.61 -5.15
C CYS A 58 3.62 2.48 -3.73
N PRO A 59 2.73 2.37 -2.74
CA PRO A 59 3.14 2.12 -1.38
C PRO A 59 3.64 0.68 -1.19
N GLU A 60 4.44 0.48 -0.14
CA GLU A 60 5.00 -0.81 0.21
C GLU A 60 4.62 -1.22 1.64
N CYS A 61 4.46 -2.52 1.87
CA CYS A 61 4.28 -3.10 3.19
C CYS A 61 5.64 -3.53 3.75
N LYS A 62 6.25 -2.69 4.60
CA LYS A 62 7.62 -2.90 5.09
C LYS A 62 7.79 -4.16 5.95
N GLU A 63 6.74 -4.53 6.68
CA GLU A 63 6.69 -5.71 7.55
C GLU A 63 6.07 -6.93 6.86
N GLY A 64 5.77 -6.81 5.56
CA GLY A 64 5.03 -7.81 4.80
C GLY A 64 3.51 -7.72 4.98
N PRO A 65 2.77 -8.74 4.51
CA PRO A 65 1.32 -8.78 4.62
C PRO A 65 0.85 -8.81 6.07
N ASN A 66 -0.24 -8.11 6.38
CA ASN A 66 -0.86 -8.10 7.71
C ASN A 66 -2.32 -7.67 7.65
N CYS A 67 -3.02 -7.85 8.76
CA CYS A 67 -4.42 -7.50 8.91
C CYS A 67 -4.74 -7.11 10.35
N TYR A 68 -5.91 -6.55 10.60
CA TYR A 68 -6.40 -6.30 11.94
C TYR A 68 -6.89 -7.60 12.58
N ALA A 69 -6.61 -7.81 13.87
CA ALA A 69 -7.11 -8.96 14.62
C ALA A 69 -8.65 -8.97 14.71
N ASP A 70 -9.26 -7.79 14.78
CA ASP A 70 -10.71 -7.60 14.86
C ASP A 70 -11.13 -6.27 14.19
N SER A 71 -12.42 -5.95 14.25
CA SER A 71 -12.98 -4.71 13.69
C SER A 71 -12.62 -3.43 14.46
N SER A 72 -11.99 -3.53 15.65
CA SER A 72 -11.58 -2.36 16.43
C SER A 72 -10.39 -1.63 15.81
N GLN A 73 -9.65 -2.30 14.93
CA GLN A 73 -8.46 -1.77 14.24
C GLN A 73 -7.33 -1.34 15.19
N THR A 74 -7.27 -1.91 16.39
CA THR A 74 -6.27 -1.57 17.41
C THR A 74 -5.05 -2.49 17.41
N GLN A 75 -5.24 -3.76 17.02
CA GLN A 75 -4.19 -4.77 16.99
C GLN A 75 -3.97 -5.27 15.57
N VAL A 76 -2.72 -5.23 15.10
CA VAL A 76 -2.30 -5.76 13.80
C VAL A 76 -1.55 -7.06 14.02
N ILE A 77 -1.86 -8.08 13.22
CA ILE A 77 -1.20 -9.38 13.23
C ILE A 77 -0.58 -9.68 11.87
N PRO A 78 0.54 -10.43 11.80
CA PRO A 78 1.17 -10.79 10.54
C PRO A 78 0.29 -11.72 9.71
N GLY A 79 0.42 -11.63 8.39
CA GLY A 79 -0.23 -12.56 7.46
C GLY A 79 0.45 -13.94 7.41
N GLY A 80 -0.28 -14.93 6.88
CA GLY A 80 0.21 -16.30 6.73
C GLY A 80 -0.36 -17.26 7.79
N GLU A 81 0.52 -17.87 8.58
CA GLU A 81 0.14 -18.89 9.57
C GLU A 81 -0.72 -18.31 10.71
N PRO A 82 -1.68 -19.08 11.27
CA PRO A 82 -2.48 -18.61 12.39
C PRO A 82 -1.63 -18.33 13.63
N VAL A 83 -1.86 -17.18 14.27
CA VAL A 83 -1.18 -16.71 15.47
C VAL A 83 -2.12 -16.68 16.68
N TRP A 84 -1.58 -16.80 17.89
CA TRP A 84 -2.36 -16.62 19.11
C TRP A 84 -2.39 -15.13 19.48
N ILE A 85 -3.59 -14.58 19.68
CA ILE A 85 -3.77 -13.18 20.14
C ILE A 85 -4.02 -13.09 21.64
N ASP A 86 -4.47 -14.19 22.24
CA ASP A 86 -4.63 -14.42 23.67
C ASP A 86 -4.49 -15.93 23.94
N SER A 87 -4.61 -16.38 25.20
CA SER A 87 -4.46 -17.79 25.59
C SER A 87 -5.50 -18.73 24.99
N CYS A 88 -6.58 -18.19 24.44
CA CYS A 88 -7.79 -18.90 24.04
C CYS A 88 -8.12 -18.74 22.55
N THR A 89 -7.54 -17.75 21.88
CA THR A 89 -7.96 -17.29 20.56
C THR A 89 -6.81 -17.31 19.57
N LYS A 90 -7.02 -18.05 18.47
CA LYS A 90 -6.09 -18.12 17.35
C LYS A 90 -6.69 -17.41 16.14
N CYS A 91 -5.94 -16.52 15.52
CA CYS A 91 -6.38 -15.70 14.39
C CYS A 91 -5.48 -15.91 13.18
N ARG A 92 -6.07 -15.89 11.98
CA ARG A 92 -5.34 -15.97 10.71
C ARG A 92 -5.80 -14.84 9.79
N CYS A 93 -4.87 -14.10 9.20
CA CYS A 93 -5.20 -13.20 8.11
C CYS A 93 -5.59 -13.97 6.86
N HIS A 94 -6.43 -13.36 6.04
CA HIS A 94 -6.66 -13.84 4.69
C HIS A 94 -5.37 -13.77 3.85
N ASP A 95 -5.06 -14.85 3.13
CA ASP A 95 -3.82 -15.03 2.37
C ASP A 95 -4.04 -14.87 0.85
N GLY A 96 -5.11 -14.17 0.45
CA GLY A 96 -5.44 -13.95 -0.96
C GLY A 96 -5.98 -15.19 -1.70
N GLN A 97 -6.10 -16.34 -1.04
CA GLN A 97 -6.83 -17.50 -1.55
C GLN A 97 -8.30 -17.50 -1.09
N ASP A 98 -8.59 -16.79 0.00
CA ASP A 98 -9.93 -16.63 0.53
C ASP A 98 -10.73 -15.64 -0.33
N ALA A 99 -11.96 -16.04 -0.69
CA ALA A 99 -12.89 -15.15 -1.39
C ALA A 99 -13.12 -13.88 -0.56
N GLY A 100 -12.88 -12.71 -1.16
CA GLY A 100 -13.14 -11.40 -0.56
C GLY A 100 -11.93 -10.67 0.03
N TYR A 101 -10.73 -11.23 -0.09
CA TYR A 101 -9.50 -10.47 0.24
C TYR A 101 -9.40 -9.15 -0.58
N TRP A 102 -9.69 -9.22 -1.87
CA TRP A 102 -9.74 -8.07 -2.78
C TRP A 102 -10.97 -7.16 -2.57
N GLU A 103 -11.96 -7.59 -1.78
CA GLU A 103 -13.13 -6.77 -1.44
C GLU A 103 -12.87 -5.82 -0.26
N GLY A 104 -11.62 -5.81 0.25
CA GLY A 104 -11.19 -4.89 1.31
C GLY A 104 -11.45 -5.42 2.72
N ASN A 105 -11.77 -6.71 2.89
CA ASN A 105 -11.81 -7.32 4.21
C ASN A 105 -10.38 -7.48 4.76
N ARG A 106 -9.98 -6.54 5.63
CA ARG A 106 -8.66 -6.52 6.29
C ARG A 106 -8.72 -7.00 7.74
N VAL A 107 -9.71 -7.82 8.09
CA VAL A 107 -9.86 -8.38 9.43
C VAL A 107 -9.55 -9.88 9.39
N ALA A 108 -8.86 -10.38 10.42
CA ALA A 108 -8.50 -11.77 10.57
C ALA A 108 -9.74 -12.66 10.82
N GLN A 109 -9.61 -13.93 10.46
CA GLN A 109 -10.51 -14.97 10.94
C GLN A 109 -9.99 -15.51 12.28
N CYS A 110 -10.73 -15.29 13.35
CA CYS A 110 -10.37 -15.75 14.69
C CYS A 110 -11.26 -16.91 15.16
N VAL A 111 -10.64 -17.89 15.81
CA VAL A 111 -11.31 -19.04 16.43
C VAL A 111 -10.92 -19.15 17.91
N ARG A 112 -11.94 -19.29 18.77
CA ARG A 112 -11.73 -19.58 20.19
C ARG A 112 -11.66 -21.10 20.38
N VAL A 113 -10.61 -21.59 21.02
CA VAL A 113 -10.40 -23.02 21.24
C VAL A 113 -11.37 -23.53 22.30
N GLN A 114 -12.04 -24.67 22.08
CA GLN A 114 -13.13 -25.11 22.97
C GLN A 114 -12.65 -25.54 24.38
N THR A 115 -11.40 -25.95 24.52
CA THR A 115 -10.81 -26.46 25.77
C THR A 115 -9.99 -25.41 26.52
N CYS A 116 -10.18 -24.12 26.24
CA CYS A 116 -9.46 -23.08 26.94
C CYS A 116 -10.19 -22.66 28.23
N THR A 117 -9.49 -22.77 29.36
CA THR A 117 -9.83 -22.12 30.62
C THR A 117 -9.10 -20.77 30.66
N PRO A 118 -9.79 -19.61 30.78
CA PRO A 118 -9.15 -18.29 30.80
C PRO A 118 -8.21 -18.01 31.98
N ASP A 119 -7.98 -19.01 32.84
CA ASP A 119 -7.17 -18.91 34.05
C ASP A 119 -5.90 -19.72 33.81
N ASP A 120 -4.94 -19.11 33.10
CA ASP A 120 -3.50 -19.33 33.25
C ASP A 120 -2.80 -18.46 32.21
N GLY A 121 -2.29 -17.31 32.67
CA GLY A 121 -1.26 -16.58 31.95
C GLY A 121 -0.01 -17.44 31.91
N ASP A 122 0.14 -18.24 30.85
CA ASP A 122 1.35 -19.01 30.63
C ASP A 122 2.46 -18.08 30.12
N SER A 123 3.41 -17.86 31.03
CA SER A 123 4.64 -17.12 30.81
C SER A 123 5.44 -17.79 29.69
N HIS A 124 5.48 -17.19 28.50
CA HIS A 124 6.48 -17.58 27.50
C HIS A 124 7.83 -16.94 27.85
N ASN A 125 8.75 -17.80 28.29
CA ASN A 125 10.18 -17.55 28.51
C ASN A 125 10.93 -17.36 27.19
#